data_AF-A0A2U1D146-F1
#
_entry.id   AF-A0A2U1D146-F1
#
_cell.length_a   1.000
_cell.length_b   1.000
_cell.length_c   1.000
_cell.angle_alpha   90.00
_cell.angle_beta   90.00
_cell.angle_gamma   90.00
#
_symmetry.space_group_name_H-M   'P 1'
#
loop_
_entity.id
_entity.type
_entity.pdbx_description
1 polymer ?
#
loop_
_entity_poly.entity_id
_entity_poly.type
_entity_poly.pdbx_seq_one_letter_code
_entity_poly.pdbx_strand_id
1 'polypeptide(L)'
;MKYLFFFAILFPFISQASVSLVGKGHVANVPIEMNLVVSEKGEVTGSYHYTKTKIPIDLKGKLIEREITLKTVNDPKINEVFKGSVITFEGEISRISGKWFGTHGGYGDNSEGYDFKIDGRTNPLQDRNLTCEEMKEVPELAFELSDLGSGYGTRNSVDYECPKSLSQLDFLQKVIRQASGIRRPSRLPQHCTGTIVHAQWRYYHFDLAKLGYYPQGFSSRRGKKKGMEYFEEWSYHSLYNREIYTEYMAELKKIRPLLTDWYIETHAIDRNLAQKYTENALERISNYGFGSYFYSWKPEELVPFTEKATNGVYDDFLLSINDASEGEKTNSLRRLLIHNTNNEVVKKLAFSVHTPSPGGRSEPMLAYAVYNPSHIKTLLDAGFSPNQQNEFGKTALYYAIQFSQHDSVSLLLNNGANVNHTYQLEKENKWSCIGIERWGRTPLMHAAQHSDVRMIKLLLEAGADLHAKDVKGSSAIDYAKDNLKKENEKILSKELELNPF
;
A
#
# COMPACT_ATOMS: atom_id res chain seq x y z
N MET A 1 31.93 -19.62 -68.92
CA MET A 1 33.03 -20.26 -68.18
C MET A 1 32.75 -20.04 -66.69
N LYS A 2 32.94 -21.07 -65.86
CA LYS A 2 32.26 -21.35 -64.57
C LYS A 2 32.33 -20.24 -63.50
N TYR A 3 31.21 -20.07 -62.80
CA TYR A 3 31.08 -19.39 -61.50
C TYR A 3 31.66 -20.27 -60.38
N LEU A 4 32.39 -19.65 -59.45
CA LEU A 4 32.85 -20.21 -58.19
C LEU A 4 32.47 -19.22 -57.09
N PHE A 5 31.48 -19.56 -56.27
CA PHE A 5 31.25 -18.93 -54.97
C PHE A 5 31.11 -20.05 -53.94
N PHE A 6 32.09 -20.10 -53.04
CA PHE A 6 32.06 -20.91 -51.83
C PHE A 6 30.95 -20.36 -50.91
N PHE A 7 29.95 -21.17 -50.59
CA PHE A 7 29.11 -20.96 -49.42
C PHE A 7 29.41 -22.08 -48.42
N ALA A 8 30.12 -21.70 -47.35
CA ALA A 8 30.17 -22.47 -46.12
C ALA A 8 28.80 -22.36 -45.45
N ILE A 9 28.04 -23.46 -45.39
CA ILE A 9 26.80 -23.53 -44.63
C ILE A 9 27.18 -23.84 -43.18
N LEU A 10 27.19 -22.79 -42.35
CA LEU A 10 27.23 -22.88 -40.90
C LEU A 10 25.86 -23.36 -40.39
N PHE A 11 25.89 -24.41 -39.57
CA PHE A 11 24.79 -24.86 -38.72
C PHE A 11 24.29 -23.71 -37.82
N PRO A 12 22.96 -23.51 -37.63
CA PRO A 12 22.47 -22.82 -36.45
C PRO A 12 22.24 -23.87 -35.35
N PHE A 13 23.09 -23.79 -34.33
CA PHE A 13 22.88 -24.35 -33.01
C PHE A 13 21.52 -23.89 -32.46
N ILE A 14 20.68 -24.85 -32.04
CA ILE A 14 19.49 -24.58 -31.23
C ILE A 14 19.97 -24.15 -29.84
N SER A 15 19.52 -22.99 -29.39
CA SER A 15 19.73 -22.47 -28.03
C SER A 15 19.06 -23.38 -26.99
N GLN A 16 19.74 -23.55 -25.84
CA GLN A 16 19.49 -24.52 -24.77
C GLN A 16 18.28 -24.21 -23.87
N ALA A 17 17.07 -24.57 -24.30
CA ALA A 17 15.93 -24.68 -23.38
C ALA A 17 14.94 -25.75 -23.85
N SER A 18 14.30 -26.46 -22.91
CA SER A 18 13.07 -27.19 -23.21
C SER A 18 12.03 -26.22 -23.77
N VAL A 19 11.11 -26.66 -24.63
CA VAL A 19 10.05 -25.80 -25.19
C VAL A 19 8.72 -26.21 -24.58
N SER A 20 8.00 -25.27 -23.97
CA SER A 20 6.66 -25.53 -23.45
C SER A 20 5.58 -24.97 -24.38
N LEU A 21 4.52 -25.75 -24.56
CA LEU A 21 3.36 -25.41 -25.35
C LEU A 21 2.14 -25.37 -24.45
N VAL A 22 1.47 -24.21 -24.39
CA VAL A 22 0.11 -24.11 -23.87
C VAL A 22 -0.78 -23.74 -25.04
N GLY A 23 -1.77 -24.57 -25.33
CA GLY A 23 -2.61 -24.36 -26.50
C GLY A 23 -4.05 -24.81 -26.29
N LYS A 24 -4.95 -24.09 -26.96
CA LYS A 24 -6.37 -24.47 -27.04
C LYS A 24 -6.64 -25.07 -28.39
N GLY A 25 -7.57 -26.00 -28.42
CA GLY A 25 -7.79 -26.81 -29.61
C GLY A 25 -9.12 -27.52 -29.59
N HIS A 26 -9.30 -28.37 -30.59
CA HIS A 26 -10.44 -29.27 -30.66
C HIS A 26 -9.95 -30.69 -30.95
N VAL A 27 -10.63 -31.67 -30.37
CA VAL A 27 -10.57 -33.10 -30.74
C VAL A 27 -12.00 -33.48 -31.11
N ALA A 28 -12.23 -33.93 -32.35
CA ALA A 28 -13.57 -34.27 -32.82
C ALA A 28 -14.64 -33.17 -32.55
N ASN A 29 -14.27 -31.89 -32.77
CA ASN A 29 -15.07 -30.69 -32.46
C ASN A 29 -15.38 -30.45 -30.97
N VAL A 30 -14.79 -31.22 -30.05
CA VAL A 30 -14.87 -30.95 -28.61
C VAL A 30 -13.69 -30.08 -28.20
N PRO A 31 -13.92 -28.93 -27.54
CA PRO A 31 -12.84 -28.05 -27.13
C PRO A 31 -11.98 -28.69 -26.04
N ILE A 32 -10.67 -28.58 -26.22
CA ILE A 32 -9.64 -29.07 -25.31
C ILE A 32 -8.61 -27.98 -25.01
N GLU A 33 -7.95 -28.09 -23.86
CA GLU A 33 -6.75 -27.33 -23.52
C GLU A 33 -5.62 -28.33 -23.25
N MET A 34 -4.43 -28.04 -23.76
CA MET A 34 -3.27 -28.93 -23.68
C MET A 34 -2.03 -28.17 -23.24
N ASN A 35 -1.30 -28.77 -22.31
CA ASN A 35 -0.04 -28.27 -21.75
C ASN A 35 1.05 -29.30 -22.00
N LEU A 36 2.02 -29.00 -22.86
CA LEU A 36 3.13 -29.90 -23.20
C LEU A 36 4.47 -29.26 -22.87
N VAL A 37 5.45 -30.08 -22.56
CA VAL A 37 6.86 -29.72 -22.38
C VAL A 37 7.69 -30.67 -23.23
N VAL A 38 8.48 -30.11 -24.13
CA VAL A 38 9.42 -30.83 -24.99
C VAL A 38 10.83 -30.65 -24.44
N SER A 39 11.49 -31.75 -24.09
CA SER A 39 12.88 -31.73 -23.63
C SER A 39 13.85 -31.51 -24.79
N GLU A 40 15.10 -31.15 -24.49
CA GLU A 40 16.18 -31.00 -25.47
C GLU A 40 16.42 -32.28 -26.30
N LYS A 41 16.05 -33.45 -25.76
CA LYS A 41 16.19 -34.74 -26.43
C LYS A 41 14.95 -35.13 -27.25
N GLY A 42 13.98 -34.22 -27.38
CA GLY A 42 12.72 -34.47 -28.07
C GLY A 42 11.73 -35.34 -27.30
N GLU A 43 11.91 -35.53 -25.99
CA GLU A 43 10.89 -36.21 -25.18
C GLU A 43 9.77 -35.23 -24.84
N VAL A 44 8.51 -35.65 -24.98
CA VAL A 44 7.36 -34.80 -24.69
C VAL A 44 6.60 -35.33 -23.49
N THR A 45 6.34 -34.47 -22.52
CA THR A 45 5.48 -34.76 -21.37
C THR A 45 4.45 -33.66 -21.22
N GLY A 46 3.32 -33.96 -20.58
CA GLY A 46 2.28 -32.94 -20.42
C GLY A 46 0.96 -33.50 -19.95
N SER A 47 -0.09 -32.71 -20.11
CA SER A 47 -1.47 -33.15 -19.89
C SER A 47 -2.42 -32.41 -20.81
N TYR A 48 -3.62 -32.93 -20.97
CA TYR A 48 -4.71 -32.24 -21.65
C TYR A 48 -6.02 -32.48 -20.90
N HIS A 49 -6.99 -31.59 -21.07
CA HIS A 49 -8.36 -31.82 -20.59
C HIS A 49 -9.39 -31.27 -21.56
N TYR A 50 -10.59 -31.87 -21.51
CA TYR A 50 -11.77 -31.27 -22.12
C TYR A 50 -12.18 -30.04 -21.31
N THR A 51 -12.49 -28.93 -21.98
CA THR A 51 -12.83 -27.66 -21.31
C THR A 51 -14.05 -27.78 -20.39
N LYS A 52 -14.98 -28.69 -20.70
CA LYS A 52 -16.20 -28.94 -19.92
C LYS A 52 -15.97 -29.72 -18.63
N THR A 53 -15.05 -30.68 -18.63
CA THR A 53 -14.82 -31.56 -17.47
C THR A 53 -13.72 -31.05 -16.55
N LYS A 54 -12.72 -30.32 -17.08
CA LYS A 54 -11.57 -29.79 -16.35
C LYS A 54 -10.74 -30.84 -15.58
N ILE A 55 -10.90 -32.13 -15.91
CA ILE A 55 -10.09 -33.20 -15.32
C ILE A 55 -8.88 -33.43 -16.25
N PRO A 56 -7.64 -33.17 -15.79
CA PRO A 56 -6.44 -33.37 -16.60
C PRO A 56 -6.13 -34.85 -16.81
N ILE A 57 -5.71 -35.17 -18.02
CA ILE A 57 -5.27 -36.50 -18.47
C ILE A 57 -3.80 -36.38 -18.89
N ASP A 58 -2.94 -37.16 -18.25
CA ASP A 58 -1.49 -37.10 -18.46
C ASP A 58 -1.09 -37.66 -19.83
N LEU A 59 -0.12 -37.02 -20.47
CA LEU A 59 0.44 -37.38 -21.77
C LEU A 59 1.96 -37.60 -21.69
N LYS A 60 2.44 -38.61 -22.41
CA LYS A 60 3.87 -38.83 -22.70
C LYS A 60 4.08 -39.18 -24.16
N GLY A 61 5.23 -38.77 -24.70
CA GLY A 61 5.48 -38.88 -26.12
C GLY A 61 6.88 -38.50 -26.55
N LYS A 62 7.05 -38.37 -27.87
CA LYS A 62 8.29 -37.91 -28.50
C LYS A 62 7.98 -36.98 -29.66
N LEU A 63 8.87 -36.01 -29.86
CA LEU A 63 8.97 -35.12 -31.00
C LEU A 63 10.27 -35.48 -31.74
N ILE A 64 10.15 -35.93 -32.98
CA ILE A 64 11.29 -36.22 -33.85
C ILE A 64 11.11 -35.34 -35.09
N GLU A 65 12.09 -34.48 -35.34
CA GLU A 65 12.01 -33.43 -36.37
C GLU A 65 10.77 -32.54 -36.22
N ARG A 66 9.70 -32.81 -36.99
CA ARG A 66 8.41 -32.10 -36.91
C ARG A 66 7.25 -33.03 -36.60
N GLU A 67 7.49 -34.31 -36.34
CA GLU A 67 6.44 -35.28 -36.04
C GLU A 67 6.34 -35.52 -34.54
N ILE A 68 5.14 -35.33 -34.00
CA ILE A 68 4.85 -35.56 -32.58
C ILE A 68 3.95 -36.77 -32.41
N THR A 69 4.30 -37.63 -31.47
CA THR A 69 3.43 -38.73 -31.01
C THR A 69 3.28 -38.64 -29.50
N LEU A 70 2.04 -38.47 -29.02
CA LEU A 70 1.67 -38.42 -27.61
C LEU A 70 0.72 -39.58 -27.28
N LYS A 71 0.79 -40.09 -26.06
CA LYS A 71 -0.08 -41.13 -25.53
C LYS A 71 -0.50 -40.82 -24.10
N THR A 72 -1.71 -41.21 -23.74
CA THR A 72 -2.20 -41.09 -22.36
C THR A 72 -1.44 -42.01 -21.41
N VAL A 73 -1.31 -41.57 -20.15
CA VAL A 73 -0.58 -42.27 -19.09
C VAL A 73 -1.50 -42.43 -17.88
N ASN A 74 -1.40 -43.56 -17.18
CA ASN A 74 -2.00 -43.81 -15.86
C ASN A 74 -3.54 -44.02 -15.75
N ASP A 75 -4.28 -44.27 -16.84
CA ASP A 75 -5.67 -44.78 -16.71
C ASP A 75 -5.95 -45.90 -17.74
N PRO A 76 -6.16 -47.15 -17.31
CA PRO A 76 -6.45 -48.26 -18.23
C PRO A 76 -7.79 -48.11 -18.97
N LYS A 77 -8.65 -47.17 -18.57
CA LYS A 77 -9.92 -46.85 -19.25
C LYS A 77 -9.78 -45.76 -20.33
N ILE A 78 -8.63 -45.10 -20.43
CA ILE A 78 -8.36 -44.02 -21.38
C ILE A 78 -7.11 -44.37 -22.18
N ASN A 79 -7.29 -44.92 -23.37
CA ASN A 79 -6.21 -45.24 -24.29
C ASN A 79 -6.29 -44.32 -25.50
N GLU A 80 -5.60 -43.19 -25.43
CA GLU A 80 -5.61 -42.20 -26.50
C GLU A 80 -4.20 -41.87 -26.98
N VAL A 81 -4.09 -41.67 -28.28
CA VAL A 81 -2.86 -41.44 -29.03
C VAL A 81 -3.06 -40.26 -29.95
N PHE A 82 -2.21 -39.25 -29.84
CA PHE A 82 -2.19 -38.09 -30.73
C PHE A 82 -0.97 -38.23 -31.63
N LYS A 83 -1.17 -38.23 -32.95
CA LYS A 83 -0.09 -38.21 -33.95
C LYS A 83 -0.27 -37.02 -34.85
N GLY A 84 0.73 -36.17 -34.96
CA GLY A 84 0.60 -34.98 -35.78
C GLY A 84 1.92 -34.35 -36.15
N SER A 85 1.80 -33.20 -36.80
CA SER A 85 2.93 -32.37 -37.17
C SER A 85 2.94 -31.09 -36.35
N VAL A 86 4.13 -30.67 -35.99
CA VAL A 86 4.40 -29.44 -35.25
C VAL A 86 4.84 -28.37 -36.23
N ILE A 87 4.16 -27.22 -36.19
CA ILE A 87 4.52 -26.03 -36.96
C ILE A 87 5.20 -25.05 -36.00
N THR A 88 6.46 -24.74 -36.30
CA THR A 88 7.29 -23.82 -35.52
C THR A 88 7.33 -22.43 -36.15
N PHE A 89 7.46 -21.42 -35.30
CA PHE A 89 7.83 -20.05 -35.68
C PHE A 89 9.04 -19.70 -34.81
N GLU A 90 10.08 -19.09 -35.37
CA GLU A 90 11.40 -18.81 -34.76
C GLU A 90 11.63 -19.36 -33.33
N GLY A 91 12.23 -20.55 -33.23
CA GLY A 91 12.64 -21.14 -31.93
C GLY A 91 11.53 -21.76 -31.08
N GLU A 92 10.26 -21.70 -31.51
CA GLU A 92 9.12 -22.05 -30.66
C GLU A 92 8.07 -22.94 -31.35
N ILE A 93 7.36 -23.75 -30.54
CA ILE A 93 6.22 -24.56 -31.02
C ILE A 93 4.97 -23.68 -31.00
N SER A 94 4.43 -23.37 -32.18
CA SER A 94 3.29 -22.44 -32.33
C SER A 94 1.96 -23.14 -32.62
N ARG A 95 2.00 -24.36 -33.17
CA ARG A 95 0.81 -25.12 -33.53
C ARG A 95 1.12 -26.60 -33.65
N ILE A 96 0.19 -27.43 -33.18
CA ILE A 96 0.19 -28.87 -33.43
C ILE A 96 -1.10 -29.23 -34.13
N SER A 97 -1.03 -30.00 -35.21
CA SER A 97 -2.21 -30.53 -35.87
C SER A 97 -1.96 -31.95 -36.36
N GLY A 98 -2.99 -32.79 -36.30
CA GLY A 98 -2.88 -34.16 -36.77
C GLY A 98 -4.12 -34.97 -36.47
N LYS A 99 -3.91 -36.27 -36.25
CA LYS A 99 -4.96 -37.23 -35.96
C LYS A 99 -4.87 -37.71 -34.51
N TRP A 100 -6.02 -37.71 -33.85
CA TRP A 100 -6.25 -38.30 -32.55
C TRP A 100 -6.93 -39.66 -32.73
N PHE A 101 -6.45 -40.65 -31.99
CA PHE A 101 -6.94 -42.02 -32.02
C PHE A 101 -7.13 -42.47 -30.58
N GLY A 102 -8.33 -42.93 -30.19
CA GLY A 102 -8.50 -43.48 -28.86
C GLY A 102 -9.95 -43.62 -28.43
N THR A 103 -10.13 -44.26 -27.29
CA THR A 103 -11.42 -44.46 -26.63
C THR A 103 -11.48 -43.61 -25.37
N HIS A 104 -12.46 -42.70 -25.30
CA HIS A 104 -12.75 -41.90 -24.10
C HIS A 104 -14.13 -42.27 -23.56
N GLY A 105 -14.21 -42.74 -22.32
CA GLY A 105 -15.51 -43.02 -21.67
C GLY A 105 -16.35 -44.15 -22.30
N GLY A 106 -15.71 -45.07 -23.04
CA GLY A 106 -16.39 -46.23 -23.64
C GLY A 106 -17.07 -46.00 -25.00
N TYR A 107 -16.86 -44.84 -25.64
CA TYR A 107 -17.34 -44.57 -27.00
C TYR A 107 -16.18 -44.39 -27.99
N GLY A 108 -16.26 -45.10 -29.13
CA GLY A 108 -15.51 -44.82 -30.37
C GLY A 108 -14.22 -45.63 -30.56
N ASP A 109 -14.30 -46.80 -31.20
CA ASP A 109 -13.15 -47.45 -31.82
C ASP A 109 -13.03 -46.95 -33.27
N ASN A 110 -12.32 -45.83 -33.46
CA ASN A 110 -12.17 -45.21 -34.78
C ASN A 110 -10.76 -45.41 -35.31
N SER A 111 -10.61 -46.46 -36.13
CA SER A 111 -9.39 -46.78 -36.88
C SER A 111 -8.91 -45.65 -37.81
N GLU A 112 -9.80 -44.72 -38.20
CA GLU A 112 -9.50 -43.62 -39.13
C GLU A 112 -8.94 -42.34 -38.45
N GLY A 113 -9.13 -42.19 -37.14
CA GLY A 113 -8.68 -41.03 -36.35
C GLY A 113 -9.42 -39.72 -36.63
N TYR A 114 -9.62 -38.91 -35.58
CA TYR A 114 -10.25 -37.59 -35.70
C TYR A 114 -9.21 -36.49 -35.84
N ASP A 115 -9.56 -35.43 -36.56
CA ASP A 115 -8.71 -34.25 -36.62
C ASP A 115 -8.60 -33.62 -35.23
N PHE A 116 -7.36 -33.33 -34.83
CA PHE A 116 -7.08 -32.45 -33.72
C PHE A 116 -6.17 -31.32 -34.18
N LYS A 117 -6.42 -30.14 -33.64
CA LYS A 117 -5.59 -28.96 -33.86
C LYS A 117 -5.49 -28.21 -32.55
N ILE A 118 -4.26 -27.84 -32.21
CA ILE A 118 -3.90 -27.05 -31.04
C ILE A 118 -3.14 -25.85 -31.57
N ASP A 119 -3.69 -24.67 -31.35
CA ASP A 119 -3.02 -23.41 -31.59
C ASP A 119 -2.30 -23.03 -30.29
N GLY A 120 -0.98 -23.05 -30.35
CA GLY A 120 -0.08 -22.84 -29.24
C GLY A 120 0.32 -21.38 -29.07
N ARG A 121 0.54 -20.99 -27.83
CA ARG A 121 1.43 -19.88 -27.48
C ARG A 121 2.55 -20.49 -26.64
N THR A 122 3.77 -20.03 -26.80
CA THR A 122 4.80 -20.33 -25.81
C THR A 122 4.36 -19.79 -24.46
N ASN A 123 4.71 -20.53 -23.41
CA ASN A 123 4.47 -20.03 -22.08
C ASN A 123 5.39 -18.82 -21.87
N PRO A 124 4.87 -17.58 -21.84
CA PRO A 124 5.64 -16.35 -21.64
C PRO A 124 6.28 -16.29 -20.24
N LEU A 125 6.12 -17.33 -19.42
CA LEU A 125 6.64 -17.41 -18.06
C LEU A 125 7.75 -18.47 -17.94
N GLN A 126 8.15 -19.10 -19.04
CA GLN A 126 9.11 -20.21 -19.03
C GLN A 126 10.52 -19.76 -18.66
N ASP A 127 10.95 -18.60 -19.15
CA ASP A 127 12.23 -17.96 -18.81
C ASP A 127 12.20 -17.35 -17.39
N ARG A 128 11.01 -17.33 -16.78
CA ARG A 128 10.70 -16.75 -15.48
C ARG A 128 11.00 -15.26 -15.42
N ASN A 129 10.90 -14.54 -16.53
CA ASN A 129 11.12 -13.10 -16.59
C ASN A 129 9.96 -12.42 -17.32
N LEU A 130 8.97 -11.94 -16.56
CA LEU A 130 7.80 -11.31 -17.14
C LEU A 130 8.11 -9.88 -17.63
N THR A 131 8.02 -9.70 -18.95
CA THR A 131 8.26 -8.44 -19.67
C THR A 131 6.98 -7.63 -19.92
N CYS A 132 7.14 -6.37 -20.30
CA CYS A 132 6.01 -5.50 -20.65
C CYS A 132 5.25 -5.95 -21.90
N GLU A 133 5.96 -6.57 -22.86
CA GLU A 133 5.34 -7.07 -24.08
C GLU A 133 4.46 -8.28 -23.77
N GLU A 134 4.89 -9.17 -22.87
CA GLU A 134 4.09 -10.32 -22.42
C GLU A 134 2.86 -9.89 -21.61
N MET A 135 3.00 -8.90 -20.72
CA MET A 135 1.83 -8.33 -20.03
C MET A 135 0.80 -7.73 -20.99
N LYS A 136 1.25 -7.26 -22.17
CA LYS A 136 0.41 -6.66 -23.21
C LYS A 136 -0.24 -7.70 -24.13
N GLU A 137 0.53 -8.66 -24.63
CA GLU A 137 0.08 -9.64 -25.64
C GLU A 137 -0.68 -10.83 -25.02
N VAL A 138 -0.34 -11.20 -23.78
CA VAL A 138 -0.89 -12.38 -23.06
C VAL A 138 -1.25 -12.06 -21.60
N PRO A 139 -2.05 -11.01 -21.33
CA PRO A 139 -2.33 -10.52 -19.97
C PRO A 139 -2.97 -11.56 -19.04
N GLU A 140 -3.89 -12.40 -19.54
CA GLU A 140 -4.56 -13.41 -18.74
C GLU A 140 -3.54 -14.38 -18.11
N LEU A 141 -2.61 -14.89 -18.93
CA LEU A 141 -1.56 -15.81 -18.49
C LEU A 141 -0.49 -15.10 -17.65
N ALA A 142 -0.09 -13.88 -18.04
CA ALA A 142 0.90 -13.08 -17.31
C ALA A 142 0.48 -12.80 -15.86
N PHE A 143 -0.82 -12.55 -15.62
CA PHE A 143 -1.36 -12.17 -14.32
C PHE A 143 -2.06 -13.31 -13.55
N GLU A 144 -1.91 -14.55 -14.00
CA GLU A 144 -2.24 -15.78 -13.27
C GLU A 144 -1.11 -16.28 -12.36
N LEU A 145 0.09 -15.71 -12.49
CA LEU A 145 1.23 -15.97 -11.60
C LEU A 145 0.84 -15.72 -10.13
N SER A 146 0.83 -16.79 -9.33
CA SER A 146 0.46 -16.74 -7.91
C SER A 146 1.67 -16.53 -6.98
N ASP A 147 2.85 -17.01 -7.38
CA ASP A 147 4.07 -16.92 -6.60
C ASP A 147 5.11 -15.99 -7.27
N LEU A 148 5.21 -14.78 -6.75
CA LEU A 148 6.26 -13.82 -7.08
C LEU A 148 7.45 -13.94 -6.11
N GLY A 149 7.49 -14.98 -5.28
CA GLY A 149 8.50 -15.23 -4.25
C GLY A 149 8.60 -14.17 -3.16
N SER A 150 9.46 -14.45 -2.19
CA SER A 150 9.59 -13.65 -0.96
C SER A 150 11.00 -13.13 -0.66
N GLY A 151 12.00 -13.30 -1.53
CA GLY A 151 13.36 -12.83 -1.19
C GLY A 151 14.48 -13.14 -2.19
N TYR A 152 15.72 -13.02 -1.72
CA TYR A 152 16.96 -13.37 -2.43
C TYR A 152 16.90 -14.84 -2.87
N GLY A 153 16.92 -15.10 -4.19
CA GLY A 153 16.75 -16.44 -4.77
C GLY A 153 15.38 -16.74 -5.38
N THR A 154 14.48 -15.74 -5.43
CA THR A 154 13.22 -15.90 -6.18
C THR A 154 13.50 -16.10 -7.67
N ARG A 155 12.90 -17.15 -8.25
CA ARG A 155 13.15 -17.55 -9.64
C ARG A 155 12.42 -16.70 -10.68
N ASN A 156 11.36 -15.98 -10.28
CA ASN A 156 10.53 -15.16 -11.16
C ASN A 156 10.91 -13.67 -11.05
N SER A 157 11.32 -13.06 -12.16
CA SER A 157 11.57 -11.62 -12.36
C SER A 157 10.35 -10.97 -13.03
N VAL A 158 10.10 -9.69 -12.73
CA VAL A 158 9.02 -8.90 -13.32
C VAL A 158 9.58 -7.52 -13.62
N ASP A 159 9.35 -7.04 -14.84
CA ASP A 159 9.61 -5.64 -15.18
C ASP A 159 8.52 -4.74 -14.57
N TYR A 160 8.89 -3.94 -13.56
CA TYR A 160 7.97 -3.00 -12.91
C TYR A 160 8.00 -1.60 -13.52
N GLU A 161 8.84 -1.37 -14.54
CA GLU A 161 8.97 -0.11 -15.28
C GLU A 161 8.03 -0.05 -16.49
N CYS A 162 7.15 -1.04 -16.63
CA CYS A 162 6.22 -1.13 -17.74
C CYS A 162 5.28 0.09 -17.86
N PRO A 163 5.20 0.74 -19.04
CA PRO A 163 4.53 2.04 -19.20
C PRO A 163 3.06 2.10 -18.79
N LYS A 164 2.29 1.01 -18.96
CA LYS A 164 0.88 0.99 -18.55
C LYS A 164 0.68 0.63 -17.08
N SER A 165 1.73 0.24 -16.34
CA SER A 165 1.61 0.06 -14.91
C SER A 165 1.18 1.37 -14.25
N LEU A 166 0.23 1.31 -13.32
CA LEU A 166 -0.23 2.51 -12.62
C LEU A 166 0.91 3.21 -11.85
N SER A 167 1.97 2.49 -11.49
CA SER A 167 3.16 3.09 -10.87
C SER A 167 4.02 3.91 -11.81
N GLN A 168 3.75 3.91 -13.12
CA GLN A 168 4.45 4.70 -14.12
C GLN A 168 3.66 5.94 -14.58
N LEU A 169 2.41 6.10 -14.12
CA LEU A 169 1.60 7.26 -14.49
C LEU A 169 1.98 8.48 -13.64
N ASP A 170 2.45 9.55 -14.30
CA ASP A 170 2.95 10.76 -13.64
C ASP A 170 1.94 11.38 -12.65
N PHE A 171 0.67 11.44 -13.04
CA PHE A 171 -0.39 12.00 -12.21
C PHE A 171 -0.73 11.15 -10.98
N LEU A 172 -0.28 9.88 -10.92
CA LEU A 172 -0.42 9.00 -9.75
C LEU A 172 0.79 9.03 -8.81
N GLN A 173 1.93 9.57 -9.24
CA GLN A 173 3.18 9.52 -8.46
C GLN A 173 3.03 10.13 -7.07
N LYS A 174 2.29 11.24 -6.95
CA LYS A 174 2.07 11.89 -5.66
C LYS A 174 1.28 11.00 -4.70
N VAL A 175 0.15 10.43 -5.12
CA VAL A 175 -0.66 9.57 -4.24
C VAL A 175 0.07 8.28 -3.87
N ILE A 176 0.87 7.72 -4.77
CA ILE A 176 1.66 6.51 -4.51
C ILE A 176 2.77 6.80 -3.49
N ARG A 177 3.44 7.96 -3.60
CA ARG A 177 4.41 8.41 -2.59
C ARG A 177 3.76 8.66 -1.23
N GLN A 178 2.58 9.29 -1.20
CA GLN A 178 1.84 9.52 0.04
C GLN A 178 1.43 8.18 0.69
N ALA A 179 0.86 7.24 -0.07
CA ALA A 179 0.53 5.91 0.43
C ALA A 179 1.77 5.18 0.98
N SER A 180 2.89 5.22 0.26
CA SER A 180 4.15 4.64 0.75
C SER A 180 4.67 5.32 2.03
N GLY A 181 4.50 6.64 2.13
CA GLY A 181 4.82 7.42 3.32
C GLY A 181 3.95 7.08 4.53
N ILE A 182 2.67 6.79 4.32
CA ILE A 182 1.74 6.31 5.37
C ILE A 182 2.15 4.92 5.85
N ARG A 183 2.43 3.98 4.92
CA ARG A 183 2.86 2.62 5.25
C ARG A 183 4.16 2.61 6.04
N ARG A 184 5.06 3.55 5.72
CA ARG A 184 6.49 3.55 6.02
C ARG A 184 7.13 2.17 5.80
N PRO A 185 7.71 1.87 4.63
CA PRO A 185 8.86 0.98 4.62
C PRO A 185 9.90 1.57 5.58
N SER A 186 10.42 0.75 6.48
CA SER A 186 11.40 1.16 7.48
C SER A 186 12.47 2.07 6.88
N ARG A 187 12.88 3.13 7.60
CA ARG A 187 14.10 3.93 7.30
C ARG A 187 15.40 3.12 7.34
N LEU A 188 15.28 1.80 7.38
CA LEU A 188 16.38 0.88 7.45
C LEU A 188 16.87 0.61 6.02
N PRO A 189 18.19 0.58 5.79
CA PRO A 189 18.73 0.02 4.56
C PRO A 189 18.22 -1.42 4.35
N GLN A 190 18.08 -1.84 3.09
CA GLN A 190 17.42 -3.10 2.67
C GLN A 190 17.86 -4.37 3.43
N HIS A 191 19.06 -4.37 4.01
CA HIS A 191 19.55 -5.48 4.83
C HIS A 191 18.85 -5.64 6.19
N CYS A 192 18.04 -4.69 6.66
CA CYS A 192 17.25 -4.84 7.90
C CYS A 192 15.73 -4.92 7.67
N THR A 193 15.25 -4.93 6.43
CA THR A 193 13.81 -4.89 6.11
C THR A 193 13.18 -6.28 5.94
N GLY A 194 13.97 -7.34 6.00
CA GLY A 194 13.51 -8.72 5.89
C GLY A 194 12.89 -9.08 4.53
N THR A 195 12.67 -10.37 4.31
CA THR A 195 12.03 -10.94 3.11
C THR A 195 10.59 -10.43 2.89
N ILE A 196 9.87 -10.15 3.98
CA ILE A 196 8.44 -9.80 3.92
C ILE A 196 8.14 -8.43 3.32
N VAL A 197 8.97 -7.41 3.57
CA VAL A 197 8.75 -6.06 3.02
C VAL A 197 8.98 -6.05 1.51
N HIS A 198 10.03 -6.75 1.06
CA HIS A 198 10.31 -6.94 -0.36
C HIS A 198 9.17 -7.69 -1.06
N ALA A 199 8.66 -8.76 -0.46
CA ALA A 199 7.51 -9.48 -1.00
C ALA A 199 6.30 -8.54 -1.16
N GLN A 200 5.94 -7.79 -0.11
CA GLN A 200 4.81 -6.86 -0.14
C GLN A 200 4.95 -5.78 -1.21
N TRP A 201 6.16 -5.25 -1.42
CA TRP A 201 6.45 -4.30 -2.49
C TRP A 201 6.25 -4.94 -3.87
N ARG A 202 6.79 -6.15 -4.08
CA ARG A 202 6.64 -6.87 -5.36
C ARG A 202 5.19 -7.15 -5.73
N TYR A 203 4.43 -7.72 -4.79
CA TYR A 203 3.00 -7.97 -5.00
C TYR A 203 2.21 -6.68 -5.21
N TYR A 204 2.62 -5.58 -4.58
CA TYR A 204 2.02 -4.27 -4.82
C TYR A 204 2.24 -3.76 -6.23
N HIS A 205 3.48 -3.71 -6.71
CA HIS A 205 3.76 -3.24 -8.06
C HIS A 205 3.23 -4.19 -9.13
N PHE A 206 3.17 -5.50 -8.86
CA PHE A 206 2.51 -6.46 -9.74
C PHE A 206 1.01 -6.22 -9.86
N ASP A 207 0.32 -5.94 -8.75
CA ASP A 207 -1.10 -5.57 -8.78
C ASP A 207 -1.33 -4.26 -9.54
N LEU A 208 -0.43 -3.28 -9.42
CA LEU A 208 -0.50 -2.02 -10.18
C LEU A 208 -0.28 -2.24 -11.69
N ALA A 209 0.61 -3.16 -12.06
CA ALA A 209 0.78 -3.58 -13.46
C ALA A 209 -0.48 -4.30 -13.96
N LYS A 210 -1.04 -5.22 -13.15
CA LYS A 210 -2.29 -5.92 -13.47
C LYS A 210 -3.46 -4.97 -13.68
N LEU A 211 -3.63 -4.00 -12.80
CA LEU A 211 -4.66 -2.97 -12.90
C LEU A 211 -4.47 -2.06 -14.12
N GLY A 212 -3.26 -1.96 -14.67
CA GLY A 212 -2.96 -1.16 -15.85
C GLY A 212 -3.05 -1.92 -17.18
N TYR A 213 -2.68 -3.20 -17.22
CA TYR A 213 -2.70 -4.01 -18.44
C TYR A 213 -3.96 -4.89 -18.55
N TYR A 214 -4.46 -5.41 -17.42
CA TYR A 214 -5.55 -6.39 -17.37
C TYR A 214 -6.53 -6.12 -16.19
N PRO A 215 -7.15 -4.94 -16.13
CA PRO A 215 -8.00 -4.55 -14.99
C PRO A 215 -9.22 -5.47 -14.79
N GLN A 216 -9.75 -6.09 -15.84
CA GLN A 216 -10.85 -7.07 -15.77
C GLN A 216 -10.48 -8.34 -14.99
N GLY A 217 -9.19 -8.72 -14.99
CA GLY A 217 -8.70 -9.87 -14.23
C GLY A 217 -8.39 -9.54 -12.77
N PHE A 218 -8.48 -8.26 -12.37
CA PHE A 218 -8.28 -7.85 -11.00
C PHE A 218 -9.55 -8.10 -10.18
N SER A 219 -9.45 -8.99 -9.20
CA SER A 219 -10.44 -9.13 -8.14
C SER A 219 -9.85 -8.61 -6.84
N SER A 220 -10.49 -7.63 -6.21
CA SER A 220 -10.21 -7.38 -4.79
C SER A 220 -10.48 -8.66 -4.01
N ARG A 221 -9.58 -9.01 -3.08
CA ARG A 221 -9.77 -10.20 -2.23
C ARG A 221 -11.15 -10.07 -1.56
N ARG A 222 -12.04 -11.04 -1.80
CA ARG A 222 -13.39 -11.06 -1.21
C ARG A 222 -13.28 -10.97 0.30
N GLY A 223 -13.71 -9.83 0.86
CA GLY A 223 -13.87 -9.64 2.29
C GLY A 223 -13.04 -8.50 2.85
N LYS A 224 -13.75 -7.43 3.22
CA LYS A 224 -13.37 -6.32 4.13
C LYS A 224 -12.83 -5.05 3.46
N LYS A 225 -13.77 -4.23 2.98
CA LYS A 225 -13.61 -2.83 2.52
C LYS A 225 -13.32 -1.82 3.65
N LYS A 226 -12.73 -2.27 4.76
CA LYS A 226 -12.56 -1.43 5.96
C LYS A 226 -11.31 -0.56 5.93
N GLY A 227 -10.48 -0.63 4.89
CA GLY A 227 -9.21 0.09 4.83
C GLY A 227 -9.37 1.60 4.93
N MET A 228 -10.30 2.18 4.16
CA MET A 228 -10.58 3.62 4.21
C MET A 228 -11.28 4.04 5.50
N GLU A 229 -12.21 3.22 6.02
CA GLU A 229 -12.85 3.44 7.32
C GLU A 229 -11.81 3.48 8.45
N TYR A 230 -10.92 2.49 8.48
CA TYR A 230 -9.79 2.46 9.41
C TYR A 230 -8.89 3.69 9.26
N PHE A 231 -8.58 4.09 8.02
CA PHE A 231 -7.70 5.23 7.77
C PHE A 231 -8.31 6.55 8.26
N GLU A 232 -9.63 6.72 8.06
CA GLU A 232 -10.35 7.86 8.62
C GLU A 232 -10.30 7.85 10.15
N GLU A 233 -10.52 6.70 10.76
CA GLU A 233 -10.53 6.54 12.21
C GLU A 233 -9.14 6.80 12.81
N TRP A 234 -8.10 6.25 12.20
CA TRP A 234 -6.70 6.53 12.51
C TRP A 234 -6.37 8.03 12.42
N SER A 235 -7.04 8.77 11.53
CA SER A 235 -6.87 10.22 11.40
C SER A 235 -7.30 10.98 12.64
N TYR A 236 -8.25 10.45 13.43
CA TYR A 236 -8.73 11.11 14.65
C TYR A 236 -7.81 10.94 15.86
N HIS A 237 -6.76 10.13 15.76
CA HIS A 237 -5.86 9.86 16.88
C HIS A 237 -4.80 10.95 17.08
N SER A 238 -4.60 11.88 16.13
CA SER A 238 -3.67 13.00 16.26
C SER A 238 -3.91 14.03 15.16
N LEU A 239 -3.62 15.31 15.42
CA LEU A 239 -3.71 16.36 14.40
C LEU A 239 -2.76 16.11 13.21
N TYR A 240 -1.60 15.48 13.44
CA TYR A 240 -0.69 15.10 12.35
C TYR A 240 -1.31 14.05 11.43
N ASN A 241 -1.97 13.03 12.01
CA ASN A 241 -2.64 12.00 11.22
C ASN A 241 -3.80 12.63 10.43
N ARG A 242 -4.50 13.59 11.03
CA ARG A 242 -5.59 14.32 10.37
C ARG A 242 -5.12 15.13 9.17
N GLU A 243 -3.98 15.81 9.27
CA GLU A 243 -3.37 16.54 8.16
C GLU A 243 -3.01 15.58 7.01
N ILE A 244 -2.32 14.47 7.33
CA ILE A 244 -1.97 13.42 6.34
C ILE A 244 -3.22 12.86 5.65
N TYR A 245 -4.26 12.54 6.42
CA TYR A 245 -5.53 12.06 5.88
C TYR A 245 -6.17 13.08 4.94
N THR A 246 -6.25 14.34 5.38
CA THR A 246 -6.91 15.41 4.62
C THR A 246 -6.20 15.67 3.29
N GLU A 247 -4.86 15.76 3.31
CA GLU A 247 -4.05 15.91 2.11
C GLU A 247 -4.19 14.72 1.16
N TYR A 248 -4.21 13.50 1.69
CA TYR A 248 -4.36 12.28 0.90
C TYR A 248 -5.74 12.21 0.24
N MET A 249 -6.80 12.51 0.98
CA MET A 249 -8.17 12.54 0.46
C MET A 249 -8.38 13.62 -0.60
N ALA A 250 -7.74 14.79 -0.43
CA ALA A 250 -7.74 15.85 -1.42
C ALA A 250 -7.04 15.41 -2.72
N GLU A 251 -5.91 14.70 -2.61
CA GLU A 251 -5.21 14.15 -3.78
C GLU A 251 -6.06 13.08 -4.47
N LEU A 252 -6.66 12.15 -3.73
CA LEU A 252 -7.58 11.13 -4.28
C LEU A 252 -8.74 11.78 -5.05
N LYS A 253 -9.34 12.84 -4.50
CA LYS A 253 -10.42 13.58 -5.17
C LYS A 253 -9.95 14.18 -6.50
N LYS A 254 -8.72 14.72 -6.54
CA LYS A 254 -8.11 15.32 -7.72
C LYS A 254 -7.81 14.28 -8.82
N ILE A 255 -7.22 13.14 -8.47
CA ILE A 255 -6.75 12.16 -9.46
C ILE A 255 -7.83 11.20 -9.96
N ARG A 256 -8.92 11.00 -9.19
CA ARG A 256 -10.01 10.09 -9.56
C ARG A 256 -10.55 10.33 -10.97
N PRO A 257 -10.97 11.54 -11.37
CA PRO A 257 -11.45 11.77 -12.74
C PRO A 257 -10.36 11.52 -13.79
N LEU A 258 -9.10 11.91 -13.52
CA LEU A 258 -7.98 11.69 -14.43
C LEU A 258 -7.74 10.20 -14.69
N LEU A 259 -7.81 9.37 -13.64
CA LEU A 259 -7.65 7.93 -13.77
C LEU A 259 -8.83 7.29 -14.51
N THR A 260 -10.05 7.77 -14.28
CA THR A 260 -11.23 7.30 -15.03
C THR A 260 -11.09 7.60 -16.52
N ASP A 261 -10.71 8.83 -16.89
CA ASP A 261 -10.55 9.20 -18.29
C ASP A 261 -9.37 8.42 -18.92
N TRP A 262 -8.27 8.21 -18.19
CA TRP A 262 -7.16 7.35 -18.63
C TRP A 262 -7.61 5.91 -18.92
N TYR A 263 -8.49 5.33 -18.10
CA TYR A 263 -9.04 3.99 -18.34
C TYR A 263 -9.93 3.93 -19.58
N ILE A 264 -10.76 4.97 -19.82
CA ILE A 264 -11.60 5.08 -21.03
C ILE A 264 -10.71 5.10 -22.27
N GLU A 265 -9.68 5.95 -22.28
CA GLU A 265 -8.78 6.12 -23.43
C GLU A 265 -7.90 4.88 -23.67
N THR A 266 -7.32 4.31 -22.61
CA THR A 266 -6.33 3.24 -22.71
C THR A 266 -6.95 1.89 -23.04
N HIS A 267 -8.17 1.63 -22.57
CA HIS A 267 -8.85 0.34 -22.74
C HIS A 267 -10.08 0.40 -23.64
N ALA A 268 -10.44 1.58 -24.16
CA ALA A 268 -11.63 1.77 -25.01
C ALA A 268 -12.92 1.21 -24.39
N ILE A 269 -13.13 1.50 -23.11
CA ILE A 269 -14.28 1.02 -22.32
C ILE A 269 -15.24 2.17 -21.96
N ASP A 270 -16.46 1.82 -21.58
CA ASP A 270 -17.44 2.81 -21.12
C ASP A 270 -17.08 3.39 -19.74
N ARG A 271 -17.67 4.56 -19.44
CA ARG A 271 -17.39 5.33 -18.22
C ARG A 271 -17.74 4.57 -16.94
N ASN A 272 -18.79 3.74 -16.92
CA ASN A 272 -19.18 3.01 -15.72
C ASN A 272 -18.16 1.92 -15.39
N LEU A 273 -17.69 1.20 -16.42
CA LEU A 273 -16.64 0.21 -16.24
C LEU A 273 -15.30 0.85 -15.87
N ALA A 274 -14.96 1.99 -16.48
CA ALA A 274 -13.76 2.76 -16.13
C ALA A 274 -13.79 3.27 -14.68
N GLN A 275 -14.93 3.75 -14.19
CA GLN A 275 -15.11 4.13 -12.79
C GLN A 275 -14.90 2.94 -11.84
N LYS A 276 -15.42 1.76 -12.19
CA LYS A 276 -15.18 0.55 -11.40
C LYS A 276 -13.69 0.20 -11.31
N TYR A 277 -12.94 0.27 -12.41
CA TYR A 277 -11.50 0.03 -12.41
C TYR A 277 -10.72 1.12 -11.66
N THR A 278 -11.16 2.37 -11.77
CA THR A 278 -10.62 3.49 -11.00
C THR A 278 -10.74 3.22 -9.50
N GLU A 279 -11.90 2.82 -8.99
CA GLU A 279 -12.07 2.55 -7.57
C GLU A 279 -11.24 1.34 -7.11
N ASN A 280 -11.16 0.27 -7.91
CA ASN A 280 -10.28 -0.87 -7.61
C ASN A 280 -8.80 -0.45 -7.49
N ALA A 281 -8.35 0.43 -8.40
CA ALA A 281 -6.99 0.93 -8.42
C ALA A 281 -6.68 1.83 -7.22
N LEU A 282 -7.55 2.80 -6.92
CA LEU A 282 -7.38 3.68 -5.78
C LEU A 282 -7.49 2.92 -4.45
N GLU A 283 -8.38 1.93 -4.35
CA GLU A 283 -8.46 1.03 -3.20
C GLU A 283 -7.14 0.26 -3.03
N ARG A 284 -6.56 -0.26 -4.11
CA ARG A 284 -5.30 -1.02 -4.05
C ARG A 284 -4.11 -0.17 -3.61
N ILE A 285 -4.02 1.07 -4.10
CA ILE A 285 -3.02 2.06 -3.70
C ILE A 285 -3.20 2.41 -2.21
N SER A 286 -4.43 2.71 -1.80
CA SER A 286 -4.75 3.11 -0.42
C SER A 286 -4.47 1.99 0.59
N ASN A 287 -4.90 0.76 0.28
CA ASN A 287 -4.66 -0.41 1.14
C ASN A 287 -3.17 -0.77 1.27
N TYR A 288 -2.34 -0.41 0.28
CA TYR A 288 -0.89 -0.49 0.45
C TYR A 288 -0.42 0.46 1.57
N GLY A 289 -0.95 1.67 1.62
CA GLY A 289 -0.65 2.64 2.67
C GLY A 289 -1.00 2.14 4.08
N PHE A 290 -2.20 1.61 4.28
CA PHE A 290 -2.70 1.33 5.63
C PHE A 290 -2.23 -0.01 6.22
N GLY A 291 -1.51 -0.84 5.44
CA GLY A 291 -0.95 -2.10 5.93
C GLY A 291 -2.01 -3.18 6.18
N SER A 292 -1.67 -4.19 6.98
CA SER A 292 -2.60 -5.25 7.40
C SER A 292 -3.33 -4.94 8.71
N TYR A 293 -3.16 -3.74 9.27
CA TYR A 293 -3.66 -3.38 10.60
C TYR A 293 -5.20 -3.37 10.66
N PHE A 294 -5.88 -3.12 9.55
CA PHE A 294 -7.33 -3.00 9.51
C PHE A 294 -8.09 -4.34 9.51
N TYR A 295 -7.43 -5.51 9.37
CA TYR A 295 -8.14 -6.79 9.23
C TYR A 295 -8.84 -7.27 10.51
N SER A 296 -8.33 -6.88 11.67
CA SER A 296 -8.87 -7.18 13.01
C SER A 296 -9.41 -5.94 13.74
N TRP A 297 -9.27 -4.76 13.14
CA TRP A 297 -9.70 -3.50 13.73
C TRP A 297 -11.24 -3.37 13.75
N LYS A 298 -11.74 -2.65 14.76
CA LYS A 298 -13.14 -2.26 14.93
C LYS A 298 -13.21 -0.75 15.18
N PRO A 299 -14.23 -0.06 14.64
CA PRO A 299 -14.43 1.37 14.91
C PRO A 299 -14.59 1.63 16.39
N GLU A 300 -14.14 2.80 16.82
CA GLU A 300 -14.41 3.29 18.16
C GLU A 300 -15.89 3.58 18.34
N GLU A 301 -16.41 3.25 19.51
CA GLU A 301 -17.77 3.63 19.90
C GLU A 301 -17.79 5.13 20.25
N LEU A 302 -18.88 5.80 19.89
CA LEU A 302 -19.08 7.23 20.05
C LEU A 302 -20.45 7.50 20.67
N VAL A 303 -20.53 8.62 21.39
CA VAL A 303 -21.81 9.20 21.80
C VAL A 303 -22.60 9.55 20.53
N PRO A 304 -23.86 9.09 20.39
CA PRO A 304 -24.71 9.41 19.25
C PRO A 304 -24.86 10.93 19.04
N PHE A 305 -24.26 11.46 17.99
CA PHE A 305 -24.47 12.85 17.58
C PHE A 305 -25.73 12.98 16.73
N THR A 306 -26.56 13.98 17.04
CA THR A 306 -27.75 14.32 16.27
C THR A 306 -27.52 15.60 15.45
N GLU A 307 -28.10 15.66 14.25
CA GLU A 307 -28.14 16.89 13.45
C GLU A 307 -28.77 18.08 14.20
N LYS A 308 -29.67 17.78 15.15
CA LYS A 308 -30.23 18.77 16.08
C LYS A 308 -29.16 19.41 16.97
N ALA A 309 -28.20 18.62 17.47
CA ALA A 309 -27.11 19.13 18.32
C ALA A 309 -26.20 20.10 17.55
N THR A 310 -25.97 19.87 16.25
CA THR A 310 -25.23 20.82 15.42
C THR A 310 -25.99 22.13 15.18
N ASN A 311 -27.33 22.10 15.28
CA ASN A 311 -28.22 23.26 15.14
C ASN A 311 -28.59 23.92 16.48
N GLY A 312 -27.89 23.60 17.57
CA GLY A 312 -28.07 24.24 18.88
C GLY A 312 -29.15 23.63 19.77
N VAL A 313 -29.74 22.49 19.38
CA VAL A 313 -30.74 21.77 20.18
C VAL A 313 -30.09 20.54 20.81
N TYR A 314 -29.87 20.57 22.13
CA TYR A 314 -28.98 19.63 22.80
C TYR A 314 -29.67 18.53 23.60
N ASP A 315 -31.00 18.52 23.75
CA ASP A 315 -31.69 17.62 24.69
C ASP A 315 -31.40 16.14 24.42
N ASP A 316 -31.59 15.68 23.18
CA ASP A 316 -31.32 14.30 22.76
C ASP A 316 -29.83 13.94 22.94
N PHE A 317 -28.94 14.89 22.66
CA PHE A 317 -27.49 14.70 22.81
C PHE A 317 -27.08 14.60 24.28
N LEU A 318 -27.61 15.48 25.13
CA LEU A 318 -27.35 15.46 26.58
C LEU A 318 -27.84 14.16 27.23
N LEU A 319 -29.00 13.64 26.80
CA LEU A 319 -29.47 12.33 27.25
C LEU A 319 -28.48 11.22 26.86
N SER A 320 -28.01 11.22 25.61
CA SER A 320 -27.06 10.21 25.13
C SER A 320 -25.71 10.23 25.85
N ILE A 321 -25.29 11.38 26.41
CA ILE A 321 -24.06 11.47 27.21
C ILE A 321 -24.19 10.68 28.52
N ASN A 322 -25.37 10.67 29.15
CA ASN A 322 -25.55 10.04 30.46
C ASN A 322 -25.41 8.52 30.39
N ASP A 323 -25.87 7.91 29.30
CA ASP A 323 -25.82 6.47 29.09
C ASP A 323 -24.49 5.99 28.47
N ALA A 324 -23.66 6.92 27.99
CA ALA A 324 -22.40 6.62 27.33
C ALA A 324 -21.29 6.23 28.33
N SER A 325 -20.48 5.27 27.93
CA SER A 325 -19.23 4.94 28.60
C SER A 325 -18.21 6.08 28.54
N GLU A 326 -17.25 6.10 29.46
CA GLU A 326 -16.16 7.09 29.44
C GLU A 326 -15.33 7.03 28.15
N GLY A 327 -15.19 5.83 27.56
CA GLY A 327 -14.53 5.65 26.26
C GLY A 327 -15.28 6.35 25.13
N GLU A 328 -16.59 6.15 25.03
CA GLU A 328 -17.44 6.82 24.03
C GLU A 328 -17.38 8.34 24.16
N LYS A 329 -17.48 8.86 25.39
CA LYS A 329 -17.38 10.31 25.64
C LYS A 329 -16.02 10.86 25.23
N THR A 330 -14.94 10.17 25.57
CA THR A 330 -13.56 10.56 25.25
C THR A 330 -13.31 10.57 23.74
N ASN A 331 -13.70 9.50 23.04
CA ASN A 331 -13.56 9.38 21.59
C ASN A 331 -14.38 10.46 20.86
N SER A 332 -15.57 10.74 21.36
CA SER A 332 -16.47 11.78 20.84
C SER A 332 -15.91 13.18 21.03
N LEU A 333 -15.39 13.48 22.23
CA LEU A 333 -14.78 14.77 22.54
C LEU A 333 -13.58 15.03 21.62
N ARG A 334 -12.72 14.04 21.45
CA ARG A 334 -11.58 14.11 20.53
C ARG A 334 -12.01 14.49 19.11
N ARG A 335 -13.04 13.84 18.56
CA ARG A 335 -13.53 14.14 17.21
C ARG A 335 -14.13 15.53 17.10
N LEU A 336 -14.90 15.96 18.11
CA LEU A 336 -15.48 17.31 18.12
C LEU A 336 -14.40 18.39 18.08
N LEU A 337 -13.33 18.20 18.84
CA LEU A 337 -12.18 19.12 18.87
C LEU A 337 -11.49 19.18 17.51
N ILE A 338 -11.23 18.03 16.88
CA ILE A 338 -10.62 17.94 15.54
C ILE A 338 -11.46 18.64 14.49
N HIS A 339 -12.79 18.50 14.54
CA HIS A 339 -13.70 19.16 13.61
C HIS A 339 -13.98 20.62 13.96
N ASN A 340 -13.37 21.14 15.03
CA ASN A 340 -13.58 22.51 15.51
C ASN A 340 -15.08 22.86 15.68
N THR A 341 -15.83 21.93 16.28
CA THR A 341 -17.28 22.03 16.45
C THR A 341 -17.67 23.17 17.40
N ASN A 342 -18.96 23.50 17.51
CA ASN A 342 -19.49 24.51 18.43
C ASN A 342 -19.01 24.30 19.89
N ASN A 343 -18.51 25.37 20.50
CA ASN A 343 -17.93 25.38 21.85
C ASN A 343 -18.90 24.89 22.94
N GLU A 344 -20.22 25.10 22.81
CA GLU A 344 -21.20 24.65 23.80
C GLU A 344 -21.35 23.12 23.82
N VAL A 345 -21.25 22.46 22.66
CA VAL A 345 -21.25 21.00 22.55
C VAL A 345 -19.99 20.44 23.21
N VAL A 346 -18.84 21.02 22.86
CA VAL A 346 -17.54 20.66 23.43
C VAL A 346 -17.57 20.84 24.94
N LYS A 347 -18.11 21.95 25.44
CA LYS A 347 -18.26 22.23 26.86
C LYS A 347 -19.09 21.17 27.56
N LYS A 348 -20.32 20.90 27.10
CA LYS A 348 -21.22 19.91 27.70
C LYS A 348 -20.55 18.53 27.82
N LEU A 349 -19.86 18.10 26.77
CA LEU A 349 -19.19 16.82 26.78
C LEU A 349 -17.90 16.83 27.64
N ALA A 350 -17.09 17.88 27.57
CA ALA A 350 -15.85 18.00 28.34
C ALA A 350 -16.09 17.91 29.85
N PHE A 351 -17.12 18.57 30.37
CA PHE A 351 -17.50 18.50 31.79
C PHE A 351 -18.06 17.14 32.23
N SER A 352 -18.36 16.24 31.29
CA SER A 352 -18.90 14.89 31.58
C SER A 352 -17.83 13.78 31.55
N VAL A 353 -16.60 14.10 31.15
CA VAL A 353 -15.47 13.16 31.07
C VAL A 353 -14.71 13.17 32.39
N HIS A 354 -14.66 12.02 33.06
CA HIS A 354 -14.08 11.89 34.40
C HIS A 354 -12.59 11.49 34.36
N THR A 355 -12.15 10.81 33.30
CA THR A 355 -10.74 10.44 33.13
C THR A 355 -10.13 11.22 31.97
N PRO A 356 -9.36 12.30 32.23
CA PRO A 356 -8.71 13.05 31.16
C PRO A 356 -7.65 12.23 30.43
N SER A 357 -7.26 11.05 30.93
CA SER A 357 -6.27 10.19 30.28
C SER A 357 -6.90 8.96 29.63
N PRO A 358 -6.98 8.92 28.29
CA PRO A 358 -7.09 7.66 27.58
C PRO A 358 -5.82 6.86 27.92
N GLY A 359 -5.96 5.65 28.44
CA GLY A 359 -4.81 4.75 28.58
C GLY A 359 -4.23 4.40 27.19
N GLY A 360 -2.90 4.31 27.08
CA GLY A 360 -2.20 3.93 25.85
C GLY A 360 -1.83 5.11 24.93
N ARG A 361 -1.58 4.79 23.64
CA ARG A 361 -1.13 5.68 22.54
C ARG A 361 -2.14 6.78 22.17
N SER A 362 -2.49 7.66 23.10
CA SER A 362 -3.38 8.79 22.83
C SER A 362 -2.67 10.12 23.11
N GLU A 363 -2.94 11.10 22.26
CA GLU A 363 -2.47 12.47 22.47
C GLU A 363 -3.21 13.12 23.65
N PRO A 364 -2.61 14.13 24.32
CA PRO A 364 -3.28 14.92 25.34
C PRO A 364 -4.56 15.54 24.78
N MET A 365 -5.66 15.57 25.54
CA MET A 365 -6.94 16.06 24.99
C MET A 365 -6.85 17.53 24.50
N LEU A 366 -6.08 18.36 25.23
CA LEU A 366 -5.78 19.74 24.86
C LEU A 366 -5.01 19.87 23.54
N ALA A 367 -4.27 18.83 23.11
CA ALA A 367 -3.53 18.85 21.85
C ALA A 367 -4.46 18.91 20.63
N TYR A 368 -5.66 18.32 20.70
CA TYR A 368 -6.65 18.40 19.62
C TYR A 368 -7.31 19.78 19.48
N ALA A 369 -7.19 20.62 20.52
CA ALA A 369 -7.83 21.94 20.59
C ALA A 369 -6.90 23.09 20.17
N VAL A 370 -5.64 22.83 19.81
CA VAL A 370 -4.62 23.90 19.66
C VAL A 370 -4.93 24.96 18.60
N TYR A 371 -5.79 24.66 17.63
CA TYR A 371 -6.25 25.63 16.63
C TYR A 371 -7.39 26.54 17.12
N ASN A 372 -7.99 26.25 18.27
CA ASN A 372 -9.08 27.04 18.84
C ASN A 372 -8.85 27.31 20.33
N PRO A 373 -8.34 28.50 20.69
CA PRO A 373 -8.12 28.89 22.08
C PRO A 373 -9.38 28.82 22.96
N SER A 374 -10.59 28.97 22.41
CA SER A 374 -11.84 28.80 23.17
C SER A 374 -12.04 27.36 23.63
N HIS A 375 -11.69 26.38 22.80
CA HIS A 375 -11.74 24.97 23.17
C HIS A 375 -10.69 24.63 24.23
N ILE A 376 -9.46 25.18 24.10
CA ILE A 376 -8.43 25.04 25.14
C ILE A 376 -8.95 25.57 26.47
N LYS A 377 -9.51 26.79 26.48
CA LYS A 377 -10.07 27.39 27.69
C LYS A 377 -11.17 26.50 28.29
N THR A 378 -12.10 26.04 27.46
CA THR A 378 -13.20 25.15 27.90
C THR A 378 -12.69 23.86 28.51
N LEU A 379 -11.66 23.25 27.93
CA LEU A 379 -11.04 22.02 28.47
C LEU A 379 -10.29 22.31 29.78
N LEU A 380 -9.56 23.42 29.88
CA LEU A 380 -8.90 23.82 31.13
C LEU A 380 -9.92 24.08 32.25
N ASP A 381 -11.03 24.78 31.93
CA ASP A 381 -12.14 25.02 32.86
C ASP A 381 -12.82 23.71 33.31
N ALA A 382 -12.81 22.69 32.45
CA ALA A 382 -13.29 21.33 32.77
C ALA A 382 -12.25 20.47 33.52
N GLY A 383 -11.09 21.01 33.87
CA GLY A 383 -10.07 20.34 34.70
C GLY A 383 -9.06 19.49 33.92
N PHE A 384 -9.00 19.59 32.60
CA PHE A 384 -7.95 18.91 31.82
C PHE A 384 -6.58 19.54 32.11
N SER A 385 -5.60 18.71 32.49
CA SER A 385 -4.27 19.20 32.83
C SER A 385 -3.50 19.71 31.61
N PRO A 386 -2.93 20.93 31.63
CA PRO A 386 -2.08 21.45 30.56
C PRO A 386 -0.76 20.68 30.42
N ASN A 387 -0.38 19.94 31.45
CA ASN A 387 0.85 19.14 31.51
C ASN A 387 0.61 17.65 31.26
N GLN A 388 -0.59 17.26 30.81
CA GLN A 388 -0.84 15.89 30.39
C GLN A 388 0.11 15.51 29.25
N GLN A 389 0.72 14.33 29.36
CA GLN A 389 1.69 13.81 28.41
C GLN A 389 1.11 12.60 27.65
N ASN A 390 1.52 12.43 26.39
CA ASN A 390 1.39 11.15 25.70
C ASN A 390 2.53 10.18 26.05
N GLU A 391 2.55 9.00 25.45
CA GLU A 391 3.60 7.98 25.64
C GLU A 391 5.03 8.44 25.25
N PHE A 392 5.16 9.53 24.50
CA PHE A 392 6.45 10.12 24.16
C PHE A 392 6.89 11.21 25.13
N GLY A 393 6.08 11.51 26.15
CA GLY A 393 6.27 12.63 27.06
C GLY A 393 5.87 13.97 26.45
N LYS A 394 5.17 14.05 25.30
CA LYS A 394 4.77 15.34 24.72
C LYS A 394 3.47 15.85 25.35
N THR A 395 3.45 17.14 25.67
CA THR A 395 2.27 17.87 26.16
C THR A 395 1.61 18.68 25.05
N ALA A 396 0.41 19.23 25.29
CA ALA A 396 -0.29 20.10 24.34
C ALA A 396 0.54 21.33 23.91
N LEU A 397 1.44 21.82 24.78
CA LEU A 397 2.35 22.93 24.47
C LEU A 397 3.23 22.63 23.23
N TYR A 398 3.71 21.39 23.09
CA TYR A 398 4.49 20.99 21.90
C TYR A 398 3.68 21.08 20.61
N TYR A 399 2.41 20.68 20.64
CA TYR A 399 1.53 20.74 19.47
C TYR A 399 1.20 22.19 19.10
N ALA A 400 0.90 23.03 20.09
CA ALA A 400 0.65 24.45 19.85
C ALA A 400 1.87 25.17 19.26
N ILE A 401 3.09 24.82 19.71
CA ILE A 401 4.35 25.34 19.15
C ILE A 401 4.57 24.86 17.70
N GLN A 402 4.41 23.56 17.45
CA GLN A 402 4.60 22.97 16.12
C GLN A 402 3.72 23.64 15.08
N PHE A 403 2.45 23.87 15.42
CA PHE A 403 1.47 24.48 14.52
C PHE A 403 1.47 26.01 14.60
N SER A 404 2.46 26.63 15.26
CA SER A 404 2.61 28.09 15.40
C SER A 404 1.36 28.80 15.92
N GLN A 405 0.68 28.20 16.90
CA GLN A 405 -0.53 28.73 17.52
C GLN A 405 -0.18 29.60 18.74
N HIS A 406 0.26 30.84 18.52
CA HIS A 406 0.76 31.72 19.60
C HIS A 406 -0.27 31.94 20.72
N ASP A 407 -1.53 32.20 20.39
CA ASP A 407 -2.57 32.46 21.39
C ASP A 407 -2.84 31.23 22.27
N SER A 408 -2.82 30.04 21.66
CA SER A 408 -2.92 28.77 22.35
C SER A 408 -1.72 28.52 23.26
N VAL A 409 -0.51 28.87 22.82
CA VAL A 409 0.70 28.79 23.65
C VAL A 409 0.60 29.74 24.84
N SER A 410 0.25 31.01 24.63
CA SER A 410 0.03 31.97 25.72
C SER A 410 -1.01 31.47 26.72
N LEU A 411 -2.14 30.95 26.25
CA LEU A 411 -3.20 30.44 27.11
C LEU A 411 -2.74 29.23 27.93
N LEU A 412 -2.05 28.27 27.31
CA LEU A 412 -1.50 27.10 28.01
C LEU A 412 -0.49 27.50 29.09
N LEU A 413 0.45 28.40 28.78
CA LEU A 413 1.46 28.88 29.72
C LEU A 413 0.84 29.65 30.89
N ASN A 414 -0.11 30.54 30.63
CA ASN A 414 -0.85 31.28 31.65
C ASN A 414 -1.67 30.36 32.59
N ASN A 415 -1.96 29.12 32.15
CA ASN A 415 -2.66 28.13 32.95
C ASN A 415 -1.71 27.05 33.52
N GLY A 416 -0.40 27.30 33.56
CA GLY A 416 0.57 26.44 34.25
C GLY A 416 1.15 25.33 33.40
N ALA A 417 1.10 25.42 32.06
CA ALA A 417 1.91 24.56 31.21
C ALA A 417 3.41 24.78 31.52
N ASN A 418 4.14 23.69 31.73
CA ASN A 418 5.56 23.75 32.04
C ASN A 418 6.37 24.09 30.78
N VAL A 419 6.85 25.33 30.71
CA VAL A 419 7.67 25.88 29.62
C VAL A 419 9.01 25.16 29.42
N ASN A 420 9.49 24.42 30.43
CA ASN A 420 10.74 23.67 30.42
C ASN A 420 10.53 22.16 30.42
N HIS A 421 9.31 21.67 30.19
CA HIS A 421 9.00 20.24 30.18
C HIS A 421 9.79 19.51 29.09
N THR A 422 10.57 18.49 29.43
CA THR A 422 11.29 17.69 28.44
C THR A 422 10.56 16.39 28.13
N TYR A 423 10.43 16.07 26.85
CA TYR A 423 9.83 14.79 26.45
C TYR A 423 10.92 13.69 26.40
N GLN A 424 10.63 12.55 27.00
CA GLN A 424 11.49 11.37 27.02
C GLN A 424 10.67 10.20 26.47
N LEU A 425 11.30 9.28 25.73
CA LEU A 425 10.72 7.94 25.71
C LEU A 425 11.53 6.93 26.50
N GLU A 426 10.76 6.02 27.08
CA GLU A 426 11.21 5.08 28.08
C GLU A 426 12.42 4.30 27.55
N LYS A 427 13.38 4.10 28.46
CA LYS A 427 14.71 3.53 28.20
C LYS A 427 14.70 2.09 27.65
N GLU A 428 13.53 1.43 27.52
CA GLU A 428 13.42 -0.01 27.31
C GLU A 428 12.79 -0.45 25.98
N ASN A 429 12.67 0.43 24.99
CA ASN A 429 12.38 -0.07 23.64
C ASN A 429 13.66 -0.70 23.05
N LYS A 430 13.80 -2.01 23.27
CA LYS A 430 14.84 -2.95 22.77
C LYS A 430 14.93 -3.05 21.22
N TRP A 431 14.42 -2.06 20.50
CA TRP A 431 14.64 -1.85 19.07
C TRP A 431 15.77 -0.83 18.89
N SER A 432 16.99 -1.20 19.29
CA SER A 432 18.20 -0.38 19.08
C SER A 432 18.64 -0.29 17.61
N CYS A 433 17.75 -0.58 16.67
CA CYS A 433 17.91 -0.29 15.25
C CYS A 433 17.29 1.06 14.86
N ILE A 434 16.55 1.70 15.78
CA ILE A 434 16.02 3.06 15.59
C ILE A 434 16.87 3.98 16.45
N GLY A 435 17.94 4.51 15.87
CA GLY A 435 18.73 5.62 16.41
C GLY A 435 17.89 6.90 16.49
N ILE A 436 16.78 6.88 17.22
CA ILE A 436 16.14 8.10 17.66
C ILE A 436 16.96 8.56 18.86
N GLU A 437 18.03 9.29 18.56
CA GLU A 437 19.05 9.61 19.56
C GLU A 437 18.81 11.01 20.19
N ARG A 438 17.71 11.71 19.87
CA ARG A 438 17.42 13.09 20.33
C ARG A 438 16.13 13.15 21.16
N TRP A 439 16.24 12.79 22.44
CA TRP A 439 15.20 12.96 23.47
C TRP A 439 15.59 14.08 24.44
N GLY A 440 14.71 14.45 25.36
CA GLY A 440 15.00 15.48 26.35
C GLY A 440 14.95 16.90 25.78
N ARG A 441 14.31 17.09 24.61
CA ARG A 441 14.15 18.44 24.06
C ARG A 441 13.17 19.22 24.90
N THR A 442 13.40 20.53 25.04
CA THR A 442 12.48 21.49 25.66
C THR A 442 11.52 22.08 24.61
N PRO A 443 10.44 22.77 25.05
CA PRO A 443 9.56 23.53 24.16
C PRO A 443 10.32 24.59 23.36
N LEU A 444 11.31 25.27 23.95
CA LEU A 444 12.16 26.25 23.25
C LEU A 444 12.98 25.62 22.13
N MET A 445 13.60 24.45 22.37
CA MET A 445 14.30 23.70 21.32
C MET A 445 13.36 23.28 20.20
N HIS A 446 12.13 22.87 20.54
CA HIS A 446 11.11 22.51 19.56
C HIS A 446 10.68 23.72 18.72
N ALA A 447 10.47 24.89 19.36
CA ALA A 447 10.15 26.14 18.69
C ALA A 447 11.27 26.61 17.75
N ALA A 448 12.53 26.49 18.19
CA ALA A 448 13.69 26.85 17.38
C ALA A 448 13.74 26.10 16.04
N GLN A 449 13.29 24.83 16.03
CA GLN A 449 13.20 24.02 14.82
C GLN A 449 11.92 24.29 14.00
N HIS A 450 10.76 24.44 14.63
CA HIS A 450 9.47 24.34 13.93
C HIS A 450 8.70 25.65 13.79
N SER A 451 8.94 26.62 14.68
CA SER A 451 8.12 27.83 14.79
C SER A 451 8.87 29.10 14.39
N ASP A 452 8.23 30.26 14.59
CA ASP A 452 8.78 31.56 14.25
C ASP A 452 9.47 32.26 15.44
N VAL A 453 10.08 33.42 15.16
CA VAL A 453 10.75 34.26 16.17
C VAL A 453 9.78 34.73 17.26
N ARG A 454 8.51 34.97 16.93
CA ARG A 454 7.50 35.39 17.91
C ARG A 454 7.26 34.28 18.94
N MET A 455 7.22 33.03 18.52
CA MET A 455 7.07 31.88 19.41
C MET A 455 8.28 31.74 20.34
N ILE A 456 9.50 31.94 19.83
CA ILE A 456 10.72 31.92 20.64
C ILE A 456 10.66 32.97 21.75
N LYS A 457 10.32 34.21 21.39
CA LYS A 457 10.19 35.31 22.37
C LYS A 457 9.15 35.01 23.44
N LEU A 458 7.98 34.54 23.03
CA LEU A 458 6.90 34.16 23.95
C LEU A 458 7.37 33.12 24.97
N LEU A 459 8.09 32.09 24.53
CA LEU A 459 8.62 31.07 25.43
C LEU A 459 9.69 31.62 26.38
N LEU A 460 10.60 32.48 25.90
CA LEU A 460 11.61 33.13 26.74
C LEU A 460 10.98 34.06 27.78
N GLU A 461 9.98 34.86 27.39
CA GLU A 461 9.19 35.71 28.30
C GLU A 461 8.48 34.88 29.37
N ALA A 462 8.07 33.64 29.03
CA ALA A 462 7.46 32.70 29.96
C ALA A 462 8.48 31.92 30.83
N GLY A 463 9.78 32.23 30.74
CA GLY A 463 10.83 31.61 31.56
C GLY A 463 11.41 30.32 30.97
N ALA A 464 11.37 30.14 29.65
CA ALA A 464 12.10 29.06 29.00
C ALA A 464 13.61 29.17 29.27
N ASP A 465 14.23 28.07 29.68
CA ASP A 465 15.66 27.97 29.87
C ASP A 465 16.38 27.98 28.51
N LEU A 466 17.06 29.10 28.24
CA LEU A 466 17.84 29.34 27.03
C LEU A 466 19.05 28.40 26.93
N HIS A 467 19.61 27.98 28.07
CA HIS A 467 20.84 27.18 28.17
C HIS A 467 20.57 25.69 28.30
N ALA A 468 19.30 25.28 28.36
CA ALA A 468 18.91 23.88 28.40
C ALA A 468 19.56 23.10 27.25
N LYS A 469 19.92 21.85 27.55
CA LYS A 469 20.50 20.92 26.60
C LYS A 469 19.74 19.60 26.61
N ASP A 470 19.54 19.04 25.42
CA ASP A 470 18.96 17.72 25.28
C ASP A 470 19.98 16.62 25.67
N VAL A 471 19.59 15.35 25.55
CA VAL A 471 20.46 14.21 25.92
C VAL A 471 21.75 14.11 25.09
N LYS A 472 21.84 14.81 23.96
CA LYS A 472 23.04 14.90 23.12
C LYS A 472 23.87 16.16 23.39
N GLY A 473 23.44 17.00 24.31
CA GLY A 473 24.07 18.29 24.54
C GLY A 473 23.66 19.37 23.53
N SER A 474 22.64 19.13 22.69
CA SER A 474 22.14 20.12 21.73
C SER A 474 21.21 21.12 22.41
N SER A 475 21.42 22.40 22.14
CA SER A 475 20.64 23.54 22.65
C SER A 475 19.64 24.06 21.60
N ALA A 476 18.82 25.04 21.96
CA ALA A 476 17.85 25.63 21.04
C ALA A 476 18.50 26.25 19.79
N ILE A 477 19.66 26.91 19.92
CA ILE A 477 20.37 27.49 18.78
C ILE A 477 20.91 26.40 17.83
N ASP A 478 21.34 25.26 18.36
CA ASP A 478 21.78 24.12 17.54
C ASP A 478 20.63 23.57 16.70
N TYR A 479 19.43 23.49 17.29
CA TYR A 479 18.22 23.11 16.56
C TYR A 479 17.85 24.09 15.44
N ALA A 480 18.00 25.39 15.66
CA ALA A 480 17.79 26.40 14.63
C ALA A 480 18.79 26.24 13.47
N LYS A 481 20.08 26.05 13.78
CA LYS A 481 21.17 25.86 12.81
C LYS A 481 20.98 24.60 11.97
N ASP A 482 20.76 23.46 12.62
CA ASP A 482 20.56 22.14 11.98
C ASP A 482 19.38 22.14 11.01
N ASN A 483 18.39 23.01 11.22
CA ASN A 483 17.17 23.11 10.41
C ASN A 483 17.13 24.37 9.54
N LEU A 484 18.27 25.07 9.39
CA LEU A 484 18.42 26.26 8.54
C LEU A 484 17.43 27.39 8.87
N LYS A 485 17.03 27.53 10.13
CA LYS A 485 16.12 28.58 10.62
C LYS A 485 16.90 29.85 10.97
N LYS A 486 17.37 30.55 9.95
CA LYS A 486 18.27 31.73 10.09
C LYS A 486 17.77 32.82 11.05
N GLU A 487 16.48 33.17 10.99
CA GLU A 487 15.92 34.20 11.88
C GLU A 487 15.84 33.72 13.34
N ASN A 488 15.54 32.44 13.56
CA ASN A 488 15.53 31.83 14.89
C ASN A 488 16.96 31.76 15.46
N GLU A 489 17.93 31.37 14.64
CA GLU A 489 19.35 31.39 15.02
C GLU A 489 19.79 32.79 15.44
N LYS A 490 19.44 33.82 14.64
CA LYS A 490 19.81 35.20 14.91
C LYS A 490 19.25 35.71 16.24
N ILE A 491 17.96 35.47 16.52
CA ILE A 491 17.37 35.91 17.80
C ILE A 491 17.99 35.14 18.97
N LEU A 492 18.16 33.82 18.86
CA LEU A 492 18.75 33.01 19.93
C LEU A 492 20.21 33.40 20.21
N SER A 493 21.00 33.70 19.17
CA SER A 493 22.38 34.20 19.33
C SER A 493 22.40 35.52 20.11
N LYS A 494 21.50 36.43 19.76
CA LYS A 494 21.37 37.71 20.46
C LYS A 494 20.98 37.52 21.93
N GLU A 495 20.02 36.64 22.22
CA GLU A 495 19.58 36.37 23.59
C GLU A 495 20.69 35.69 24.43
N LEU A 496 21.51 34.84 23.82
CA LEU A 496 22.68 34.22 24.46
C LEU A 496 23.79 35.23 24.77
N GLU A 497 23.99 36.24 23.91
CA GLU A 497 24.92 37.34 24.17
C GLU A 497 24.46 38.23 25.33
N LEU A 498 23.14 38.43 25.45
CA LEU A 498 22.54 39.23 26.53
C LEU A 498 22.49 38.46 27.87
N ASN A 499 22.37 37.13 27.82
CA ASN A 499 22.27 36.27 28.99
C ASN A 499 23.31 35.14 28.88
N PRO A 500 24.58 35.38 29.28
CA PRO A 500 25.65 34.40 29.12
C PRO A 500 25.72 33.33 30.23
N PHE A 501 24.90 33.41 31.27
CA PHE A 501 24.98 32.59 32.49
C PHE A 501 23.68 31.87 32.82
#